data_AF-A0A8I1V686-F1
#
_entry.id   AF-A0A8I1V686-F1
#
_cell.length_a   1.000
_cell.length_b   1.000
_cell.length_c   1.000
_cell.angle_alpha   90.00
_cell.angle_beta   90.00
_cell.angle_gamma   90.00
#
_symmetry.space_group_name_H-M   'P 1'
#
loop_
_entity.id
_entity.type
_entity.pdbx_description
1 polymer ?
#
loop_
_entity_poly.entity_id
_entity_poly.type
_entity_poly.pdbx_seq_one_letter_code
_entity_poly.pdbx_strand_id
1 'polypeptide(L)'
;MDIKNLFPLPGASSPSHEPMQYYGLLGDYIGGVWGTLLTALTVFGVFMTFWWSRRMDYRAKTYQIFAEMLRTHEEIVTSLRIGNQTGRDTFSSVLSEFYVIYKLTRQVVDDDAVWSTSDRIDIAYTCTFFGPHIVSEEVLKDYGVEKIKQLFGEIHTARQTGKSERRQFGGHQLRLSHYFRNLFSAYTFVDGTRLSMEEKLARGKVLRSKLSNHEQAVLTLNIMSHLGAEWERTGLVEKYKPIKNLPSFFLTFDRSFKIKDRFPYVNFEW
;
A
#
# COMPACT_ATOMS: atom_id res chain seq x y z
N MET A 1 -24.97 -31.69 -47.82
CA MET A 1 -25.88 -30.56 -48.06
C MET A 1 -25.50 -29.99 -49.41
N ASP A 2 -26.34 -30.23 -50.41
CA ASP A 2 -26.02 -30.10 -51.84
C ASP A 2 -25.91 -28.64 -52.30
N ILE A 3 -24.72 -28.23 -52.75
CA ILE A 3 -24.43 -26.87 -53.23
C ILE A 3 -25.17 -26.56 -54.56
N LYS A 4 -25.65 -27.59 -55.27
CA LYS A 4 -26.37 -27.45 -56.54
C LYS A 4 -27.83 -27.02 -56.39
N ASN A 5 -28.40 -27.05 -55.19
CA ASN A 5 -29.76 -26.54 -54.92
C ASN A 5 -29.78 -25.07 -54.46
N LEU A 6 -28.62 -24.41 -54.40
CA LEU A 6 -28.54 -22.99 -54.06
C LEU A 6 -28.65 -22.04 -55.27
N PHE A 7 -28.58 -22.56 -56.50
CA PHE A 7 -28.63 -21.77 -57.72
C PHE A 7 -29.46 -22.48 -58.80
N PRO A 8 -30.59 -21.91 -59.26
CA PRO A 8 -31.38 -22.50 -60.33
C PRO A 8 -30.65 -22.36 -61.67
N LEU A 9 -30.44 -23.46 -62.38
CA LEU A 9 -29.95 -23.43 -63.77
C LEU A 9 -31.12 -23.11 -64.72
N PRO A 10 -30.93 -22.23 -65.73
CA PRO A 10 -32.02 -21.79 -66.59
C PRO A 10 -32.37 -22.84 -67.65
N GLY A 11 -33.63 -23.25 -67.69
CA GLY A 11 -34.25 -23.88 -68.85
C GLY A 11 -34.61 -22.84 -69.91
N ALA A 12 -34.41 -23.16 -71.19
CA ALA A 12 -34.43 -22.23 -72.31
C ALA A 12 -35.83 -21.72 -72.73
N SER A 13 -36.01 -20.38 -72.85
CA SER A 13 -36.57 -19.61 -74.01
C SER A 13 -36.98 -18.17 -73.61
N SER A 14 -36.45 -17.13 -74.29
CA SER A 14 -36.48 -15.67 -73.93
C SER A 14 -37.75 -14.89 -74.32
N PRO A 15 -38.06 -13.71 -73.69
CA PRO A 15 -37.55 -12.42 -74.20
C PRO A 15 -37.11 -11.41 -73.10
N SER A 16 -35.88 -10.88 -73.23
CA SER A 16 -35.31 -9.59 -72.74
C SER A 16 -35.55 -9.01 -71.33
N HIS A 17 -36.37 -9.59 -70.45
CA HIS A 17 -36.64 -9.06 -69.09
C HIS A 17 -36.20 -9.97 -67.94
N GLU A 18 -35.84 -11.23 -68.21
CA GLU A 18 -35.44 -12.18 -67.17
C GLU A 18 -34.04 -11.97 -66.57
N PRO A 19 -32.96 -11.63 -67.31
CA PRO A 19 -31.66 -11.48 -66.69
C PRO A 19 -31.65 -10.28 -65.74
N MET A 20 -32.34 -9.19 -66.09
CA MET A 20 -32.37 -7.98 -65.26
C MET A 20 -33.15 -8.18 -63.95
N GLN A 21 -34.23 -8.96 -63.98
CA GLN A 21 -34.97 -9.34 -62.76
C GLN A 21 -34.17 -10.32 -61.90
N TYR A 22 -33.49 -11.30 -62.50
CA TYR A 22 -32.61 -12.22 -61.79
C TYR A 22 -31.44 -11.49 -61.09
N TYR A 23 -30.75 -10.59 -61.80
CA TYR A 23 -29.69 -9.77 -61.22
C TYR A 23 -30.23 -8.78 -60.17
N GLY A 24 -31.47 -8.31 -60.32
CA GLY A 24 -32.16 -7.50 -59.31
C GLY A 24 -32.43 -8.28 -58.01
N LEU A 25 -33.03 -9.48 -58.11
CA LEU A 25 -33.30 -10.35 -56.96
C LEU A 25 -32.01 -10.85 -56.28
N LEU A 26 -30.99 -11.18 -57.07
CA LEU A 26 -29.67 -11.52 -56.56
C LEU A 26 -29.03 -10.31 -55.85
N GLY A 27 -29.18 -9.11 -56.42
CA GLY A 27 -28.76 -7.85 -55.83
C GLY A 27 -29.46 -7.55 -54.50
N ASP A 28 -30.76 -7.78 -54.41
CA ASP A 28 -31.57 -7.58 -53.20
C ASP A 28 -31.22 -8.59 -52.11
N TYR A 29 -31.01 -9.86 -52.47
CA TYR A 29 -30.54 -10.89 -51.54
C TYR A 29 -29.14 -10.59 -51.03
N ILE A 30 -28.21 -10.28 -51.94
CA ILE A 30 -26.83 -9.97 -51.59
C ILE A 30 -26.80 -8.70 -50.74
N GLY A 31 -27.47 -7.63 -51.15
CA GLY A 31 -27.52 -6.36 -50.43
C GLY A 31 -28.17 -6.48 -49.05
N GLY A 32 -29.31 -7.17 -48.95
CA GLY A 32 -30.03 -7.34 -47.69
C GLY A 32 -29.32 -8.25 -46.69
N VAL A 33 -28.92 -9.45 -47.13
CA VAL A 33 -28.28 -10.44 -46.24
C VAL A 33 -26.84 -10.03 -45.93
N TRP A 34 -26.03 -9.62 -46.92
CA TRP A 34 -24.66 -9.18 -46.62
C TRP A 34 -24.62 -7.84 -45.90
N GLY A 35 -25.54 -6.92 -46.19
CA GLY A 35 -25.64 -5.64 -45.46
C GLY A 35 -25.97 -5.85 -43.98
N THR A 36 -26.90 -6.74 -43.66
CA THR A 36 -27.25 -7.09 -42.27
C THR A 36 -26.12 -7.85 -41.57
N LEU A 37 -25.46 -8.80 -42.25
CA LEU A 37 -24.28 -9.49 -41.71
C LEU A 37 -23.11 -8.53 -41.43
N LEU A 38 -22.81 -7.61 -42.35
CA LEU A 38 -21.77 -6.59 -42.16
C LEU A 38 -22.10 -5.62 -41.01
N THR A 39 -23.38 -5.25 -40.88
CA THR A 39 -23.86 -4.43 -39.77
C THR A 39 -23.69 -5.17 -38.45
N ALA A 40 -24.06 -6.45 -38.39
CA ALA A 40 -23.87 -7.29 -37.20
C ALA A 40 -22.38 -7.41 -36.82
N LEU A 41 -21.49 -7.60 -37.80
CA LEU A 41 -20.03 -7.61 -37.59
C LEU A 41 -19.52 -6.27 -37.06
N THR A 42 -20.04 -5.15 -37.55
CA THR A 42 -19.67 -3.81 -37.10
C THR A 42 -20.11 -3.59 -35.65
N VAL A 43 -21.36 -3.93 -35.32
CA VAL A 43 -21.87 -3.83 -33.94
C VAL A 43 -21.06 -4.71 -32.99
N PHE A 44 -20.71 -5.94 -33.40
CA PHE A 44 -19.83 -6.82 -32.64
C PHE A 44 -18.44 -6.19 -32.42
N GLY A 45 -17.86 -5.56 -33.45
CA GLY A 45 -16.59 -4.84 -33.34
C GLY A 45 -16.64 -3.67 -32.37
N VAL A 46 -17.71 -2.88 -32.40
CA VAL A 46 -17.95 -1.77 -31.45
C VAL A 46 -18.07 -2.30 -30.02
N PHE A 47 -18.82 -3.38 -29.82
CA PHE A 47 -18.96 -4.02 -28.51
C PHE A 47 -17.61 -4.49 -27.95
N MET A 48 -16.80 -5.16 -28.77
CA MET A 48 -15.44 -5.57 -28.40
C MET A 48 -14.55 -4.39 -28.05
N THR A 49 -14.61 -3.32 -28.87
CA THR A 49 -13.86 -2.09 -28.64
C THR A 49 -14.27 -1.42 -27.34
N PHE A 50 -15.57 -1.34 -27.05
CA PHE A 50 -16.09 -0.76 -25.82
C PHE A 50 -15.65 -1.55 -24.59
N TRP A 51 -15.72 -2.89 -24.64
CA TRP A 51 -15.26 -3.73 -23.54
C TRP A 51 -13.75 -3.57 -23.27
N TRP A 52 -12.93 -3.56 -24.33
CA TRP A 52 -11.50 -3.33 -24.21
C TRP A 52 -11.20 -1.91 -23.68
N SER A 53 -11.86 -0.90 -24.23
CA SER A 53 -11.75 0.50 -23.80
C SER A 53 -12.06 0.65 -22.32
N ARG A 54 -13.14 0.04 -21.82
CA ARG A 54 -13.51 0.08 -20.39
C ARG A 54 -12.45 -0.53 -19.49
N ARG A 55 -11.79 -1.61 -19.92
CA ARG A 55 -10.69 -2.24 -19.17
C ARG A 55 -9.44 -1.34 -19.14
N MET A 56 -9.13 -0.70 -20.27
CA MET A 56 -8.00 0.24 -20.36
C MET A 56 -8.23 1.49 -19.51
N ASP A 57 -9.43 2.07 -19.59
CA ASP A 57 -9.84 3.23 -18.80
C ASP A 57 -9.75 2.95 -17.28
N TYR A 58 -10.21 1.77 -16.84
CA TYR A 58 -10.08 1.37 -15.44
C TYR A 58 -8.62 1.33 -14.97
N ARG A 59 -7.72 0.73 -15.77
CA ARG A 59 -6.28 0.66 -15.46
C ARG A 59 -5.64 2.06 -15.43
N ALA A 60 -5.98 2.91 -16.39
CA ALA A 60 -5.48 4.28 -16.47
C ALA A 60 -5.90 5.11 -15.24
N LYS A 61 -7.19 5.10 -14.89
CA LYS A 61 -7.71 5.78 -13.69
C LYS A 61 -7.07 5.26 -12.40
N THR A 62 -6.92 3.94 -12.29
CA THR A 62 -6.25 3.31 -11.14
C THR A 62 -4.80 3.78 -11.02
N TYR A 63 -4.07 3.88 -12.14
CA TYR A 63 -2.70 4.40 -12.14
C TYR A 63 -2.63 5.88 -11.76
N GLN A 64 -3.56 6.71 -12.25
CA GLN A 64 -3.63 8.13 -11.89
C GLN A 64 -3.85 8.33 -10.39
N ILE A 65 -4.84 7.65 -9.80
CA ILE A 65 -5.11 7.72 -8.36
C ILE A 65 -3.88 7.23 -7.57
N PHE A 66 -3.29 6.11 -7.99
CA PHE A 66 -2.08 5.58 -7.36
C PHE A 66 -0.90 6.57 -7.40
N ALA A 67 -0.67 7.21 -8.55
CA ALA A 67 0.38 8.21 -8.72
C ALA A 67 0.13 9.43 -7.82
N GLU A 68 -1.13 9.84 -7.68
CA GLU A 68 -1.52 10.92 -6.78
C GLU A 68 -1.27 10.56 -5.31
N MET A 69 -1.59 9.33 -4.89
CA MET A 69 -1.29 8.86 -3.53
C MET A 69 0.22 8.84 -3.24
N LEU A 70 1.04 8.44 -4.22
CA LEU A 70 2.51 8.52 -4.12
C LEU A 70 3.00 9.95 -3.99
N ARG A 71 2.42 10.87 -4.76
CA ARG A 71 2.74 12.30 -4.71
C ARG A 71 2.40 12.89 -3.34
N THR A 72 1.19 12.62 -2.85
CA THR A 72 0.75 13.02 -1.50
C THR A 72 1.67 12.42 -0.42
N HIS A 73 2.13 11.19 -0.60
CA HIS A 73 3.07 10.57 0.33
C HIS A 73 4.39 11.36 0.42
N GLU A 74 4.99 11.69 -0.73
CA GLU A 74 6.21 12.51 -0.79
C GLU A 74 5.99 13.91 -0.20
N GLU A 75 4.82 14.52 -0.43
CA GLU A 75 4.46 15.81 0.18
C GLU A 75 4.38 15.72 1.71
N ILE A 76 3.71 14.69 2.24
CA ILE A 76 3.63 14.44 3.69
C ILE A 76 5.04 14.31 4.25
N VAL A 77 5.86 13.43 3.66
CA VAL A 77 7.24 13.19 4.09
C VAL A 77 8.05 14.49 4.08
N THR A 78 8.01 15.24 2.98
CA THR A 78 8.76 16.50 2.81
C THR A 78 8.28 17.59 3.78
N SER A 79 6.98 17.60 4.12
CA SER A 79 6.40 18.55 5.07
C SER A 79 6.74 18.26 6.54
N LEU A 80 7.28 17.07 6.85
CA LEU A 80 7.65 16.73 8.21
C LEU A 80 8.79 17.64 8.70
N ARG A 81 8.65 18.14 9.93
CA ARG A 81 9.64 19.01 10.58
C ARG A 81 9.75 18.69 12.06
N ILE A 82 10.94 18.35 12.54
CA ILE A 82 11.22 18.11 13.96
C ILE A 82 12.48 18.90 14.30
N GLY A 83 12.33 19.96 15.09
CA GLY A 83 13.47 20.82 15.40
C GLY A 83 14.04 21.46 14.13
N ASN A 84 15.34 21.26 13.93
CA ASN A 84 16.06 21.65 12.71
C ASN A 84 16.03 20.60 11.59
N GLN A 85 15.53 19.38 11.85
CA GLN A 85 15.40 18.34 10.83
C GLN A 85 14.12 18.52 10.02
N THR A 86 14.20 18.25 8.73
CA THR A 86 13.08 18.36 7.79
C THR A 86 13.02 17.14 6.88
N GLY A 87 11.85 16.86 6.32
CA GLY A 87 11.71 15.76 5.38
C GLY A 87 12.00 14.40 6.01
N ARG A 88 12.73 13.57 5.25
CA ARG A 88 13.10 12.20 5.63
C ARG A 88 14.00 12.12 6.87
N ASP A 89 14.79 13.15 7.15
CA ASP A 89 15.69 13.14 8.30
C ASP A 89 14.91 13.10 9.62
N THR A 90 13.67 13.58 9.63
CA THR A 90 12.80 13.55 10.82
C THR A 90 12.58 12.14 11.36
N PHE A 91 12.57 11.12 10.49
CA PHE A 91 12.44 9.72 10.92
C PHE A 91 13.68 9.24 11.70
N SER A 92 14.87 9.82 11.46
CA SER A 92 16.06 9.54 12.28
C SER A 92 15.89 10.03 13.71
N SER A 93 15.30 11.22 13.90
CA SER A 93 14.96 11.73 15.25
C SER A 93 13.95 10.83 15.94
N VAL A 94 12.90 10.38 15.22
CA VAL A 94 11.89 9.47 15.77
C VAL A 94 12.54 8.16 16.23
N LEU A 95 13.41 7.56 15.41
CA LEU A 95 14.12 6.34 15.79
C LEU A 95 15.06 6.54 16.98
N SER A 96 15.78 7.67 17.01
CA SER A 96 16.67 7.98 18.13
C SER A 96 15.88 8.14 19.43
N GLU A 97 14.72 8.78 19.38
CA GLU A 97 13.82 8.93 20.54
C GLU A 97 13.31 7.56 21.00
N PHE A 98 12.87 6.71 20.06
CA PHE A 98 12.46 5.35 20.35
C PHE A 98 13.57 4.55 21.04
N TYR A 99 14.82 4.60 20.58
CA TYR A 99 15.92 3.86 21.22
C TYR A 99 16.19 4.32 22.65
N VAL A 100 16.11 5.63 22.91
CA VAL A 100 16.27 6.15 24.27
C VAL A 100 15.14 5.61 25.14
N ILE A 101 13.89 5.73 24.70
CA ILE A 101 12.74 5.24 25.47
C ILE A 101 12.83 3.72 25.68
N TYR A 102 13.18 2.94 24.65
CA TYR A 102 13.36 1.50 24.76
C TYR A 102 14.39 1.14 25.84
N LYS A 103 15.53 1.84 25.86
CA LYS A 103 16.54 1.68 26.90
C LYS A 103 15.99 2.02 28.29
N LEU A 104 15.17 3.06 28.43
CA LEU A 104 14.53 3.39 29.70
C LEU A 104 13.55 2.29 30.15
N THR A 105 12.84 1.61 29.23
CA THR A 105 11.99 0.48 29.62
C THR A 105 12.77 -0.63 30.33
N ARG A 106 14.00 -0.91 29.86
CA ARG A 106 14.93 -1.87 30.47
C ARG A 106 15.45 -1.41 31.84
N GLN A 107 15.60 -0.11 32.04
CA GLN A 107 16.03 0.44 33.33
C GLN A 107 14.93 0.41 34.38
N VAL A 108 13.67 0.67 33.98
CA VAL A 108 12.51 0.65 34.88
C VAL A 108 12.11 -0.78 35.24
N VAL A 109 12.14 -1.68 34.26
CA VAL A 109 11.86 -3.10 34.44
C VAL A 109 12.97 -3.88 33.75
N ASP A 110 13.86 -4.51 34.51
CA ASP A 110 14.91 -5.35 33.94
C ASP A 110 14.39 -6.76 33.57
N ASP A 111 13.39 -7.25 34.30
CA ASP A 111 12.85 -8.59 34.16
C ASP A 111 12.01 -8.78 32.88
N ASP A 112 12.46 -9.67 32.00
CA ASP A 112 11.77 -10.02 30.74
C ASP A 112 10.54 -10.91 30.93
N ALA A 113 10.36 -11.50 32.12
CA ALA A 113 9.10 -12.16 32.48
C ALA A 113 7.97 -11.15 32.72
N VAL A 114 8.32 -9.90 33.05
CA VAL A 114 7.37 -8.82 33.29
C VAL A 114 7.06 -8.07 31.99
N TRP A 115 8.10 -7.57 31.31
CA TRP A 115 7.96 -6.93 30.01
C TRP A 115 8.85 -7.66 29.01
N SER A 116 8.23 -8.44 28.11
CA SER A 116 8.96 -9.12 27.05
C SER A 116 9.54 -8.10 26.05
N THR A 117 10.45 -8.54 25.17
CA THR A 117 10.97 -7.70 24.08
C THR A 117 9.84 -7.10 23.23
N SER A 118 8.75 -7.84 22.99
CA SER A 118 7.60 -7.33 22.23
C SER A 118 6.85 -6.24 22.99
N ASP A 119 6.63 -6.44 24.29
CA ASP A 119 5.96 -5.45 25.16
C ASP A 119 6.78 -4.17 25.25
N ARG A 120 8.10 -4.28 25.38
CA ARG A 120 9.01 -3.12 25.42
C ARG A 120 8.97 -2.33 24.12
N ILE A 121 8.91 -3.01 22.96
CA ILE A 121 8.76 -2.34 21.67
C ILE A 121 7.42 -1.61 21.61
N ASP A 122 6.33 -2.25 22.03
CA ASP A 122 5.00 -1.63 22.04
C ASP A 122 4.95 -0.41 22.97
N ILE A 123 5.40 -0.55 24.22
CA ILE A 123 5.47 0.53 25.21
C ILE A 123 6.33 1.68 24.70
N ALA A 124 7.56 1.39 24.23
CA ALA A 124 8.48 2.42 23.79
C ALA A 124 7.98 3.15 22.54
N TYR A 125 7.40 2.41 21.59
CA TYR A 125 6.84 3.00 20.38
C TYR A 125 5.60 3.83 20.68
N THR A 126 4.73 3.37 21.57
CA THR A 126 3.55 4.12 22.03
C THR A 126 3.95 5.43 22.70
N CYS A 127 4.97 5.40 23.58
CA CYS A 127 5.53 6.60 24.18
C CYS A 127 6.19 7.52 23.14
N THR A 128 6.86 6.97 22.12
CA THR A 128 7.42 7.77 21.02
C THR A 128 6.31 8.43 20.17
N PHE A 129 5.21 7.71 19.97
CA PHE A 129 4.12 8.16 19.14
C PHE A 129 3.28 9.22 19.85
N PHE A 130 2.85 8.99 21.08
CA PHE A 130 1.97 9.90 21.81
C PHE A 130 2.72 10.84 22.77
N GLY A 131 3.93 10.47 23.22
CA GLY A 131 4.63 11.16 24.31
C GLY A 131 4.25 10.60 25.70
N PRO A 132 4.98 10.95 26.76
CA PRO A 132 4.71 10.48 28.13
C PRO A 132 3.59 11.29 28.80
N HIS A 133 2.35 11.11 28.34
CA HIS A 133 1.18 11.84 28.85
C HIS A 133 -0.06 10.94 28.98
N ILE A 134 -1.18 11.48 29.47
CA ILE A 134 -2.40 10.74 29.85
C ILE A 134 -2.92 9.75 28.81
N VAL A 135 -2.84 10.05 27.51
CA VAL A 135 -3.29 9.12 26.45
C VAL A 135 -2.45 7.84 26.45
N SER A 136 -1.14 7.98 26.61
CA SER A 136 -0.21 6.84 26.66
C SER A 136 -0.41 6.03 27.93
N GLU A 137 -0.74 6.67 29.06
CA GLU A 137 -1.06 5.97 30.31
C GLU A 137 -2.30 5.09 30.14
N GLU A 138 -3.36 5.62 29.52
CA GLU A 138 -4.60 4.86 29.27
C GLU A 138 -4.37 3.70 28.30
N VAL A 139 -3.60 3.94 27.22
CA VAL A 139 -3.28 2.92 26.22
C VAL A 139 -2.40 1.82 26.80
N LEU A 140 -1.48 2.16 27.71
CA LEU A 140 -0.50 1.23 28.28
C LEU A 140 -0.87 0.70 29.66
N LYS A 141 -2.10 0.92 30.14
CA LYS A 141 -2.53 0.55 31.49
C LYS A 141 -2.35 -0.94 31.80
N ASP A 142 -2.51 -1.79 30.79
CA ASP A 142 -2.40 -3.25 30.92
C ASP A 142 -0.95 -3.71 31.16
N TYR A 143 0.05 -2.86 30.89
CA TYR A 143 1.46 -3.10 31.19
C TYR A 143 1.86 -2.72 32.63
N GLY A 144 0.92 -2.22 33.43
CA GLY A 144 1.12 -1.85 34.83
C GLY A 144 1.32 -0.35 35.03
N VAL A 145 0.25 0.33 35.47
CA VAL A 145 0.16 1.78 35.63
C VAL A 145 1.35 2.39 36.40
N GLU A 146 1.76 1.81 37.52
CA GLU A 146 2.86 2.35 38.33
C GLU A 146 4.21 2.32 37.60
N LYS A 147 4.50 1.24 36.85
CA LYS A 147 5.73 1.11 36.06
C LYS A 147 5.73 2.07 34.88
N ILE A 148 4.57 2.29 34.25
CA ILE A 148 4.40 3.27 33.17
C ILE A 148 4.62 4.69 33.70
N LYS A 149 4.08 5.03 34.87
CA LYS A 149 4.33 6.34 35.51
C LYS A 149 5.80 6.53 35.85
N GLN A 150 6.47 5.50 36.37
CA GLN A 150 7.91 5.55 36.61
C GLN A 150 8.68 5.80 35.30
N LEU A 151 8.35 5.08 34.23
CA LEU A 151 8.92 5.30 32.91
C LEU A 151 8.70 6.74 32.41
N PHE A 152 7.52 7.32 32.61
CA PHE A 152 7.26 8.71 32.22
C PHE A 152 8.13 9.69 33.00
N GLY A 153 8.38 9.42 34.29
CA GLY A 153 9.33 10.17 35.10
C GLY A 153 10.77 10.11 34.55
N GLU A 154 11.23 8.93 34.15
CA GLU A 154 12.54 8.75 33.52
C GLU A 154 12.64 9.47 32.16
N ILE A 155 11.59 9.38 31.34
CA ILE A 155 11.53 10.11 30.05
C ILE A 155 11.56 11.62 30.29
N HIS A 156 10.83 12.11 31.29
CA HIS A 156 10.83 13.53 31.64
C HIS A 156 12.22 13.99 32.09
N THR A 157 12.93 13.17 32.88
CA THR A 157 14.29 13.44 33.33
C THR A 157 15.28 13.44 32.16
N ALA A 158 15.18 12.46 31.25
CA ALA A 158 15.99 12.39 30.03
C ALA A 158 15.79 13.63 29.13
N ARG A 159 14.54 14.13 29.04
CA ARG A 159 14.20 15.35 28.31
C ARG A 159 14.85 16.60 28.90
N GLN A 160 15.00 16.68 30.22
CA GLN A 160 15.61 17.84 30.88
C GLN A 160 17.14 17.82 30.86
N THR A 161 17.75 16.63 30.91
CA THR A 161 19.20 16.45 31.06
C THR A 161 19.96 16.39 29.74
N GLY A 162 19.29 16.03 28.64
CA GLY A 162 19.92 16.01 27.32
C GLY A 162 20.25 17.41 26.80
N LYS A 163 21.32 17.54 25.99
CA LYS A 163 21.53 18.68 25.05
C LYS A 163 20.49 18.72 23.91
N SER A 164 19.37 18.05 24.15
CA SER A 164 18.26 17.77 23.27
C SER A 164 17.41 19.03 23.12
N GLU A 165 17.01 19.36 21.90
CA GLU A 165 16.02 20.43 21.69
C GLU A 165 14.75 20.09 22.49
N ARG A 166 14.14 21.09 23.17
CA ARG A 166 12.92 20.95 24.03
C ARG A 166 11.74 20.21 23.39
N ARG A 167 11.79 19.91 22.09
CA ARG A 167 10.78 19.19 21.29
C ARG A 167 10.96 17.66 21.26
N GLN A 168 12.08 17.10 21.71
CA GLN A 168 12.21 15.64 21.82
C GLN A 168 11.36 15.11 22.98
N PHE A 169 10.85 13.88 22.87
CA PHE A 169 9.98 13.22 23.86
C PHE A 169 8.60 13.87 24.02
N GLY A 170 8.17 14.68 23.04
CA GLY A 170 6.84 15.31 23.03
C GLY A 170 5.76 14.47 22.34
N GLY A 171 6.12 13.33 21.76
CA GLY A 171 5.24 12.55 20.89
C GLY A 171 5.24 13.05 19.44
N HIS A 172 5.10 12.11 18.51
CA HIS A 172 5.08 12.36 17.06
C HIS A 172 3.73 12.08 16.40
N GLN A 173 2.65 11.95 17.18
CA GLN A 173 1.33 11.51 16.74
C GLN A 173 0.85 12.28 15.52
N LEU A 174 0.88 13.62 15.54
CA LEU A 174 0.39 14.43 14.43
C LEU A 174 1.09 14.05 13.12
N ARG A 175 2.42 13.92 13.15
CA ARG A 175 3.26 13.63 11.98
C ARG A 175 3.07 12.19 11.50
N LEU A 176 3.27 11.25 12.41
CA LEU A 176 3.26 9.82 12.12
C LEU A 176 1.87 9.32 11.76
N SER A 177 0.81 9.89 12.35
CA SER A 177 -0.57 9.52 12.01
C SER A 177 -0.90 9.82 10.54
N HIS A 178 -0.54 11.01 10.04
CA HIS A 178 -0.78 11.36 8.65
C HIS A 178 0.04 10.47 7.71
N TYR A 179 1.31 10.26 8.04
CA TYR A 179 2.21 9.40 7.29
C TYR A 179 1.69 7.95 7.19
N PHE A 180 1.41 7.30 8.32
CA PHE A 180 0.97 5.90 8.33
C PHE A 180 -0.42 5.71 7.72
N ARG A 181 -1.37 6.62 7.95
CA ARG A 181 -2.70 6.54 7.33
C ARG A 181 -2.61 6.63 5.82
N ASN A 182 -1.82 7.56 5.28
CA ASN A 182 -1.63 7.68 3.84
C ASN A 182 -0.95 6.45 3.26
N LEU A 183 0.14 5.98 3.88
CA LEU A 183 0.88 4.80 3.43
C LEU A 183 -0.01 3.54 3.46
N PHE A 184 -0.70 3.29 4.57
CA PHE A 184 -1.64 2.18 4.71
C PHE A 184 -2.77 2.28 3.67
N SER A 185 -3.35 3.46 3.48
CA SER A 185 -4.38 3.71 2.46
C SER A 185 -3.90 3.40 1.05
N ALA A 186 -2.64 3.69 0.73
CA ALA A 186 -2.07 3.39 -0.58
C ALA A 186 -1.99 1.89 -0.83
N TYR A 187 -1.58 1.10 0.18
CA TYR A 187 -1.58 -0.35 0.07
C TYR A 187 -2.99 -0.93 0.00
N THR A 188 -3.93 -0.49 0.84
CA THR A 188 -5.33 -0.96 0.79
C THR A 188 -6.01 -0.58 -0.52
N PHE A 189 -5.73 0.61 -1.07
CA PHE A 189 -6.22 1.01 -2.38
C PHE A 189 -5.74 0.05 -3.47
N VAL A 190 -4.42 -0.21 -3.53
CA VAL A 190 -3.85 -1.16 -4.50
C VAL A 190 -4.48 -2.55 -4.33
N ASP A 191 -4.65 -3.00 -3.09
CA ASP A 191 -5.22 -4.30 -2.76
C ASP A 191 -6.68 -4.44 -3.21
N GLY A 192 -7.48 -3.40 -3.02
CA GLY A 192 -8.90 -3.37 -3.41
C GLY A 192 -9.19 -3.23 -4.90
N THR A 193 -8.17 -3.01 -5.74
CA THR A 193 -8.37 -2.86 -7.20
C THR A 193 -8.70 -4.18 -7.90
N ARG A 194 -9.21 -4.10 -9.15
CA ARG A 194 -9.44 -5.24 -10.05
C ARG A 194 -8.21 -5.57 -10.92
N LEU A 195 -7.05 -5.02 -10.58
CA LEU A 195 -5.79 -5.31 -11.25
C LEU A 195 -5.38 -6.77 -11.03
N SER A 196 -4.55 -7.33 -11.92
CA SER A 196 -3.96 -8.65 -11.70
C SER A 196 -3.08 -8.64 -10.44
N MET A 197 -2.85 -9.82 -9.86
CA MET A 197 -1.97 -9.93 -8.70
C MET A 197 -0.55 -9.41 -8.99
N GLU A 198 -0.03 -9.67 -10.20
CA GLU A 198 1.26 -9.13 -10.66
C GLU A 198 1.25 -7.59 -10.69
N GLU A 199 0.22 -6.98 -11.27
CA GLU A 199 0.07 -5.52 -11.33
C GLU A 199 0.00 -4.89 -9.93
N LYS A 200 -0.67 -5.58 -8.98
CA LYS A 200 -0.76 -5.17 -7.58
C LYS A 200 0.59 -5.26 -6.87
N LEU A 201 1.28 -6.39 -7.00
CA LEU A 201 2.60 -6.59 -6.40
C LEU A 201 3.63 -5.59 -6.95
N ALA A 202 3.57 -5.28 -8.25
CA ALA A 202 4.41 -4.25 -8.86
C ALA A 202 4.18 -2.87 -8.22
N ARG A 203 2.92 -2.49 -7.95
CA ARG A 203 2.59 -1.23 -7.25
C ARG A 203 3.03 -1.21 -5.79
N GLY A 204 2.84 -2.32 -5.07
CA GLY A 204 3.38 -2.46 -3.72
C GLY A 204 4.91 -2.31 -3.69
N LYS A 205 5.61 -2.85 -4.69
CA LYS A 205 7.06 -2.65 -4.86
C LYS A 205 7.41 -1.18 -5.11
N VAL A 206 6.63 -0.46 -5.93
CA VAL A 206 6.82 0.98 -6.16
C VAL A 206 6.65 1.76 -4.85
N LEU A 207 5.56 1.51 -4.08
CA LEU A 207 5.36 2.14 -2.76
C LEU A 207 6.56 1.90 -1.85
N ARG A 208 6.97 0.65 -1.67
CA ARG A 208 8.12 0.30 -0.85
C ARG A 208 9.41 1.00 -1.31
N SER A 209 9.63 1.15 -2.62
CA SER A 209 10.84 1.80 -3.14
C SER A 209 10.93 3.29 -2.83
N LYS A 210 9.83 3.93 -2.40
CA LYS A 210 9.81 5.33 -1.95
C LYS A 210 10.19 5.50 -0.48
N LEU A 211 10.15 4.42 0.28
CA LEU A 211 10.46 4.44 1.71
C LEU A 211 11.96 4.36 1.93
N SER A 212 12.52 5.38 2.58
CA SER A 212 13.89 5.33 3.08
C SER A 212 14.08 4.22 4.13
N ASN A 213 15.33 3.89 4.44
CA ASN A 213 15.65 2.91 5.48
C ASN A 213 15.11 3.35 6.86
N HIS A 214 15.17 4.65 7.17
CA HIS A 214 14.59 5.20 8.40
C HIS A 214 13.06 5.04 8.42
N GLU A 215 12.39 5.34 7.31
CA GLU A 215 10.94 5.14 7.17
C GLU A 215 10.53 3.67 7.33
N GLN A 216 11.29 2.75 6.73
CA GLN A 216 11.06 1.30 6.89
C GLN A 216 11.29 0.84 8.34
N ALA A 217 12.28 1.39 9.05
CA ALA A 217 12.50 1.08 10.46
C ALA A 217 11.33 1.57 11.33
N VAL A 218 10.88 2.83 11.17
CA VAL A 218 9.74 3.35 11.95
C VAL A 218 8.45 2.61 11.60
N LEU A 219 8.25 2.22 10.32
CA LEU A 219 7.13 1.36 9.93
C LEU A 219 7.20 -0.03 10.57
N THR A 220 8.40 -0.61 10.70
CA THR A 220 8.61 -1.88 11.39
C THR A 220 8.14 -1.79 12.83
N LEU A 221 8.57 -0.74 13.55
CA LEU A 221 8.16 -0.49 14.93
C LEU A 221 6.65 -0.24 15.04
N ASN A 222 6.06 0.48 14.08
CA ASN A 222 4.62 0.68 14.01
C ASN A 222 3.87 -0.65 13.90
N ILE A 223 4.25 -1.50 12.94
CA ILE A 223 3.61 -2.81 12.71
C ILE A 223 3.76 -3.74 13.91
N MET A 224 4.90 -3.68 14.59
CA MET A 224 5.16 -4.48 15.80
C MET A 224 4.41 -3.98 17.04
N SER A 225 3.95 -2.73 17.02
CA SER A 225 3.10 -2.16 18.07
C SER A 225 1.62 -2.39 17.77
N HIS A 226 0.78 -2.28 18.79
CA HIS A 226 -0.67 -2.34 18.64
C HIS A 226 -1.21 -1.27 17.68
N LEU A 227 -0.52 -0.12 17.54
CA LEU A 227 -0.91 0.98 16.65
C LEU A 227 -0.87 0.61 15.16
N GLY A 228 -0.05 -0.38 14.79
CA GLY A 228 0.08 -0.89 13.42
C GLY A 228 -0.52 -2.27 13.22
N ALA A 229 -1.20 -2.85 14.20
CA ALA A 229 -1.74 -4.22 14.12
C ALA A 229 -2.65 -4.47 12.90
N GLU A 230 -3.31 -3.42 12.39
CA GLU A 230 -4.16 -3.50 11.20
C GLU A 230 -3.39 -3.95 9.94
N TRP A 231 -2.10 -3.63 9.84
CA TRP A 231 -1.25 -4.06 8.73
C TRP A 231 -1.17 -5.59 8.65
N GLU A 232 -1.06 -6.26 9.79
CA GLU A 232 -1.03 -7.72 9.88
C GLU A 232 -2.43 -8.30 9.72
N ARG A 233 -3.44 -7.70 10.36
CA ARG A 233 -4.84 -8.17 10.28
C ARG A 233 -5.39 -8.20 8.86
N THR A 234 -4.98 -7.25 8.03
CA THR A 234 -5.38 -7.17 6.61
C THR A 234 -4.55 -8.05 5.68
N GLY A 235 -3.48 -8.70 6.18
CA GLY A 235 -2.56 -9.51 5.38
C GLY A 235 -1.66 -8.70 4.45
N LEU A 236 -1.65 -7.35 4.54
CA LEU A 236 -0.86 -6.50 3.66
C LEU A 236 0.64 -6.70 3.86
N VAL A 237 1.08 -6.95 5.10
CA VAL A 237 2.48 -7.21 5.44
C VAL A 237 3.02 -8.41 4.67
N GLU A 238 2.35 -9.55 4.77
CA GLU A 238 2.76 -10.78 4.10
C GLU A 238 2.67 -10.67 2.58
N LYS A 239 1.58 -10.06 2.09
CA LYS A 239 1.28 -9.94 0.66
C LYS A 239 2.24 -9.01 -0.08
N TYR A 240 2.47 -7.82 0.46
CA TYR A 240 3.21 -6.76 -0.23
C TYR A 240 4.63 -6.57 0.28
N LYS A 241 4.96 -7.12 1.46
CA LYS A 241 6.29 -7.08 2.05
C LYS A 241 6.83 -5.65 2.12
N PRO A 242 6.12 -4.71 2.78
CA PRO A 242 6.44 -3.28 2.73
C PRO A 242 7.82 -2.93 3.32
N ILE A 243 8.39 -3.84 4.13
CA ILE A 243 9.75 -3.75 4.67
C ILE A 243 10.62 -4.73 3.88
N LYS A 244 11.74 -4.32 3.29
CA LYS A 244 12.63 -5.29 2.63
C LYS A 244 14.09 -4.97 2.79
N ASN A 245 14.40 -3.67 2.73
CA ASN A 245 15.76 -3.15 2.73
C ASN A 245 15.93 -2.40 4.04
N LEU A 246 16.39 -3.10 5.07
CA LEU A 246 16.72 -2.48 6.34
C LEU A 246 18.14 -2.86 6.72
N PRO A 247 19.08 -1.91 6.81
CA PRO A 247 20.41 -2.18 7.32
C PRO A 247 20.34 -2.71 8.75
N SER A 248 21.23 -3.64 9.09
CA SER A 248 21.19 -4.37 10.37
C SER A 248 21.29 -3.46 11.59
N PHE A 249 21.97 -2.31 11.46
CA PHE A 249 22.17 -1.38 12.56
C PHE A 249 20.89 -0.63 12.99
N PHE A 250 19.87 -0.52 12.13
CA PHE A 250 18.63 0.22 12.40
C PHE A 250 17.68 -0.43 13.41
N LEU A 251 17.92 -1.66 13.86
CA LEU A 251 17.11 -2.28 14.92
C LEU A 251 18.00 -2.95 15.98
N THR A 252 19.16 -2.35 16.28
CA THR A 252 20.13 -2.86 17.26
C THR A 252 19.84 -2.43 18.71
N PHE A 253 18.63 -1.96 18.99
CA PHE A 253 18.22 -1.53 20.33
C PHE A 253 18.20 -2.70 21.34
N ASP A 254 18.13 -3.94 20.86
CA ASP A 254 18.17 -5.14 21.69
C ASP A 254 18.96 -6.26 20.98
N ARG A 255 19.90 -6.90 21.68
CA ARG A 255 20.71 -8.00 21.13
C ARG A 255 19.89 -9.27 20.89
N SER A 256 18.81 -9.45 21.64
CA SER A 256 17.89 -10.58 21.48
C SER A 256 16.94 -10.39 20.29
N PHE A 257 16.74 -9.14 19.86
CA PHE A 257 15.81 -8.83 18.79
C PHE A 257 16.40 -9.20 17.42
N LYS A 258 15.65 -10.02 16.68
CA LYS A 258 15.95 -10.38 15.29
C LYS A 258 14.77 -10.05 14.41
N ILE A 259 14.94 -9.09 13.51
CA ILE A 259 13.86 -8.69 12.59
C ILE A 259 13.32 -9.86 11.76
N LYS A 260 14.18 -10.83 11.43
CA LYS A 260 13.82 -11.99 10.61
C LYS A 260 12.85 -12.94 11.29
N ASP A 261 12.78 -12.93 12.62
CA ASP A 261 11.85 -13.76 13.37
C ASP A 261 10.41 -13.26 13.15
N ARG A 262 10.23 -11.94 12.94
CA ARG A 262 8.93 -11.32 12.63
C ARG A 262 8.70 -11.13 11.12
N PHE A 263 9.75 -10.84 10.36
CA PHE A 263 9.70 -10.56 8.93
C PHE A 263 10.76 -11.40 8.18
N PRO A 264 10.51 -12.70 7.93
CA PRO A 264 11.50 -13.62 7.36
C PRO A 264 12.00 -13.23 5.96
N TYR A 265 11.24 -12.41 5.25
CA TYR A 265 11.55 -11.94 3.89
C TYR A 265 12.46 -10.71 3.83
N VAL A 266 12.83 -10.12 4.97
CA VAL A 266 13.72 -8.97 5.02
C VAL A 266 15.15 -9.39 4.73
N ASN A 267 15.78 -8.68 3.80
CA ASN A 267 17.19 -8.83 3.48
C ASN A 267 17.95 -7.64 4.06
N PHE A 268 19.00 -7.93 4.82
CA PHE A 268 19.91 -6.89 5.29
C PHE A 268 20.82 -6.49 4.14
N GLU A 269 20.81 -5.22 3.76
CA GLU A 269 21.82 -4.63 2.89
C GLU A 269 23.04 -4.27 3.76
N TRP A 270 24.24 -4.67 3.30
CA TRP A 270 25.53 -4.38 3.92
C TRP A 270 26.10 -3.06 3.44
#